data_AF-A0A927W6L8-F1
#
_entry.id   AF-A0A927W6L8-F1
#
_cell.length_a   1.000
_cell.length_b   1.000
_cell.length_c   1.000
_cell.angle_alpha   90.00
_cell.angle_beta   90.00
_cell.angle_gamma   90.00
#
_symmetry.space_group_name_H-M   'P 1'
#
loop_
_entity.id
_entity.type
_entity.pdbx_description
1 polymer ?
#
loop_
_entity_poly.entity_id
_entity_poly.type
_entity_poly.pdbx_seq_one_letter_code
_entity_poly.pdbx_strand_id
1 'polypeptide(L)'
;MKEMKEDKDQRTAGTVSRVTSQFKMIVIEPKSFDECPKLVDSLKARKPIIINLERVESDTARKIFDFLSGATYALAGNVQKVANNIFLFAPENVDITAQTEQQKSGGFNDSIKNPWR
;
A
#
# COMPACT_ATOMS: atom_id res chain seq x y z
N MET A 1 45.49 -33.46 -46.18
CA MET A 1 44.25 -34.27 -46.02
C MET A 1 44.42 -35.04 -44.72
N LYS A 2 43.65 -34.87 -43.64
CA LYS A 2 42.27 -34.42 -43.48
C LYS A 2 42.13 -33.50 -42.25
N GLU A 3 41.29 -32.50 -42.45
CA GLU A 3 40.55 -31.72 -41.47
C GLU A 3 39.81 -32.65 -40.49
N MET A 4 39.89 -32.36 -39.18
CA MET A 4 38.88 -32.79 -38.20
C MET A 4 38.68 -31.65 -37.20
N LYS A 5 37.52 -31.02 -37.31
CA LYS A 5 36.98 -29.94 -36.49
C LYS A 5 36.21 -30.52 -35.28
N GLU A 6 36.05 -29.64 -34.28
CA GLU A 6 35.02 -29.63 -33.22
C GLU A 6 35.09 -30.76 -32.17
N ASP A 7 34.80 -30.53 -30.89
CA ASP A 7 33.72 -29.67 -30.38
C ASP A 7 34.12 -28.92 -29.11
N LYS A 8 33.90 -27.60 -29.13
CA LYS A 8 34.09 -26.72 -27.98
C LYS A 8 32.79 -26.76 -27.20
N ASP A 9 32.74 -27.59 -26.16
CA ASP A 9 31.63 -27.76 -25.23
C ASP A 9 31.40 -26.44 -24.45
N GLN A 10 30.75 -25.48 -25.12
CA GLN A 10 30.23 -24.26 -24.53
C GLN A 10 29.02 -24.63 -23.70
N ARG A 11 29.27 -25.04 -22.46
CA ARG A 11 28.25 -25.00 -21.42
C ARG A 11 27.98 -23.54 -21.08
N THR A 12 27.11 -22.93 -21.88
CA THR A 12 26.48 -21.65 -21.60
C THR A 12 25.76 -21.81 -20.27
N ALA A 13 26.39 -21.37 -19.18
CA ALA A 13 25.73 -21.16 -17.91
C ALA A 13 24.71 -20.04 -18.16
N GLY A 14 23.51 -20.42 -18.60
CA GLY A 14 22.35 -19.55 -18.66
C GLY A 14 22.18 -18.93 -17.29
N THR A 15 22.56 -17.67 -17.15
CA THR A 15 22.28 -16.89 -15.96
C THR A 15 20.77 -16.76 -15.93
N VAL A 16 20.12 -17.65 -15.19
CA VAL A 16 18.71 -17.53 -14.86
C VAL A 16 18.61 -16.32 -13.96
N SER A 17 18.40 -15.14 -14.55
CA SER A 17 18.06 -13.93 -13.83
C SER A 17 16.74 -14.22 -13.13
N ARG A 18 16.80 -14.63 -11.86
CA ARG A 18 15.66 -14.62 -10.95
C ARG A 18 15.10 -13.21 -11.00
N VAL A 19 13.97 -13.03 -11.68
CA VAL A 19 13.17 -11.80 -11.56
C VAL A 19 12.60 -11.83 -10.15
N THR A 20 13.37 -11.29 -9.20
CA THR A 20 12.82 -10.99 -7.88
C THR A 20 11.80 -9.88 -8.10
N SER A 21 10.52 -10.23 -8.01
CA SER A 21 9.44 -9.25 -8.09
C SER A 21 9.59 -8.32 -6.88
N GLN A 22 10.25 -7.18 -7.08
CA GLN A 22 10.48 -6.20 -6.01
C GLN A 22 9.13 -5.64 -5.58
N PHE A 23 8.76 -5.89 -4.34
CA PHE A 23 7.60 -5.27 -3.72
C PHE A 23 7.83 -3.76 -3.61
N LYS A 24 6.93 -2.97 -4.20
CA LYS A 24 7.02 -1.50 -4.23
C LYS A 24 5.87 -0.90 -3.44
N MET A 25 6.21 -0.05 -2.49
CA MET A 25 5.31 0.70 -1.62
C MET A 25 5.61 2.19 -1.73
N ILE A 26 4.61 3.03 -1.47
CA ILE A 26 4.75 4.49 -1.41
C ILE A 26 4.67 4.93 0.05
N VAL A 27 5.59 5.81 0.46
CA VAL A 27 5.55 6.49 1.76
C VAL A 27 5.58 7.98 1.49
N ILE A 28 4.62 8.73 2.04
CA ILE A 28 4.47 10.15 1.75
C ILE A 28 3.96 10.94 2.96
N GLU A 29 4.42 12.18 3.08
CA GLU A 29 3.86 13.20 3.97
C GLU A 29 3.12 14.21 3.08
N PRO A 30 1.81 14.00 2.82
CA PRO A 30 1.05 14.88 1.93
C PRO A 30 0.96 16.27 2.54
N LYS A 31 1.02 17.30 1.70
CA LYS A 31 0.90 18.71 2.10
C LYS A 31 -0.48 19.27 1.81
N SER A 32 -1.20 18.66 0.86
CA SER A 32 -2.50 19.14 0.38
C SER A 32 -3.38 17.99 -0.08
N PHE A 33 -4.68 18.26 -0.19
CA PHE A 33 -5.67 17.31 -0.68
C PHE A 33 -5.47 16.92 -2.16
N ASP A 34 -4.82 17.76 -2.95
CA ASP A 34 -4.63 17.55 -4.39
C ASP A 34 -3.74 16.35 -4.73
N GLU A 35 -3.02 15.80 -3.73
CA GLU A 35 -2.18 14.62 -3.88
C GLU A 35 -2.98 13.32 -3.86
N CYS A 36 -4.18 13.33 -3.28
CA CYS A 36 -5.03 12.17 -3.09
C CYS A 36 -5.32 11.36 -4.37
N PRO A 37 -5.68 11.96 -5.53
CA PRO A 37 -5.94 11.21 -6.76
C PRO A 37 -4.74 10.36 -7.21
N LYS A 38 -3.52 10.90 -7.11
CA LYS A 38 -2.28 10.17 -7.49
C LYS A 38 -2.00 8.98 -6.56
N LEU A 39 -2.36 9.11 -5.28
CA LEU A 39 -2.27 8.01 -4.33
C LEU A 39 -3.30 6.93 -4.66
N VAL A 40 -4.53 7.30 -5.02
CA VAL A 40 -5.54 6.32 -5.47
C VAL A 40 -5.09 5.57 -6.71
N ASP A 41 -4.46 6.23 -7.68
CA ASP A 41 -3.92 5.55 -8.87
C ASP A 41 -2.81 4.56 -8.52
N SER A 42 -2.05 4.85 -7.46
CA SER A 42 -1.03 3.94 -6.95
C SER A 42 -1.64 2.72 -6.26
N LEU A 43 -2.73 2.89 -5.49
CA LEU A 43 -3.50 1.79 -4.92
C LEU A 43 -4.07 0.87 -6.01
N LYS A 44 -4.64 1.46 -7.09
CA LYS A 44 -5.11 0.70 -8.27
C LYS A 44 -3.98 -0.09 -8.92
N ALA A 45 -2.76 0.45 -8.94
CA ALA A 45 -1.56 -0.23 -9.42
C ALA A 45 -1.02 -1.28 -8.43
N ARG A 46 -1.80 -1.68 -7.42
CA ARG A 46 -1.47 -2.69 -6.40
C ARG A 46 -0.27 -2.31 -5.53
N LYS A 47 -0.02 -1.01 -5.34
CA LYS A 47 1.05 -0.48 -4.48
C LYS A 47 0.45 0.07 -3.20
N PRO A 48 0.79 -0.51 -2.02
CA PRO A 48 0.37 0.05 -0.74
C PRO A 48 0.96 1.43 -0.49
N ILE A 49 0.27 2.20 0.35
CA ILE A 49 0.61 3.59 0.63
C ILE A 49 0.61 3.83 2.13
N ILE A 50 1.70 4.35 2.66
CA ILE A 50 1.78 4.90 4.01
C ILE A 50 1.72 6.41 3.90
N ILE A 51 0.81 7.03 4.63
CA ILE A 51 0.71 8.49 4.75
C ILE A 51 1.06 8.93 6.16
N ASN A 52 1.83 10.02 6.28
CA ASN A 52 2.02 10.75 7.53
C ASN A 52 1.26 12.08 7.48
N LEU A 53 0.27 12.24 8.36
CA LEU A 53 -0.58 13.42 8.48
C LEU A 53 -0.22 14.31 9.69
N GLU A 54 0.88 14.05 10.39
CA GLU A 54 1.28 14.79 11.59
C GLU A 54 1.47 16.29 11.35
N ARG A 55 1.88 16.68 10.14
CA ARG A 55 2.12 18.09 9.77
C ARG A 55 1.00 18.72 8.94
N VAL A 56 -0.10 18.01 8.77
CA VAL A 56 -1.25 18.49 8.00
C VAL A 56 -2.28 19.09 8.96
N GLU A 57 -2.89 20.21 8.57
CA GLU A 57 -4.01 20.79 9.30
C GLU A 57 -5.13 19.76 9.50
N SER A 58 -5.74 19.73 10.68
CA SER A 58 -6.75 18.73 11.07
C SER A 58 -7.87 18.54 10.04
N ASP A 59 -8.38 19.63 9.47
CA ASP A 59 -9.47 19.57 8.50
C ASP A 59 -9.02 18.95 7.18
N THR A 60 -7.82 19.30 6.72
CA THR A 60 -7.23 18.74 5.50
C THR A 60 -6.82 17.28 5.71
N ALA A 61 -6.24 16.95 6.86
CA ALA A 61 -5.89 15.59 7.24
C ALA A 61 -7.12 14.66 7.22
N ARG A 62 -8.24 15.11 7.79
CA ARG A 62 -9.51 14.38 7.76
C ARG A 62 -10.02 14.16 6.35
N LYS A 63 -10.01 15.20 5.50
CA LYS A 63 -10.41 15.08 4.08
C LYS A 63 -9.55 14.06 3.33
N ILE A 64 -8.23 14.12 3.51
CA ILE A 64 -7.29 13.17 2.89
C ILE A 64 -7.59 11.74 3.35
N PHE A 65 -7.78 11.53 4.66
CA PHE A 65 -8.09 10.23 5.21
C PHE A 65 -9.44 9.68 4.70
N ASP A 66 -10.49 10.48 4.72
CA ASP A 66 -11.84 10.10 4.26
C ASP A 66 -11.82 9.74 2.76
N PHE A 67 -11.08 10.49 1.95
CA PHE A 67 -10.96 10.20 0.52
C PHE A 67 -10.21 8.90 0.24
N LEU A 68 -9.05 8.71 0.88
CA LEU A 68 -8.24 7.51 0.68
C LEU A 68 -8.91 6.27 1.27
N SER A 69 -9.60 6.37 2.41
CA SER A 69 -10.34 5.26 2.99
C SER A 69 -11.53 4.86 2.11
N GLY A 70 -12.26 5.83 1.56
CA GLY A 70 -13.33 5.56 0.58
C GLY A 70 -12.80 4.87 -0.69
N ALA A 71 -11.66 5.33 -1.21
CA ALA A 71 -11.03 4.70 -2.37
C ALA A 71 -10.52 3.28 -2.08
N THR A 72 -9.88 3.07 -0.93
CA THR A 72 -9.41 1.75 -0.51
C THR A 72 -10.57 0.78 -0.30
N TYR A 73 -11.68 1.24 0.31
CA TYR A 73 -12.89 0.44 0.45
C TYR A 73 -13.46 0.02 -0.92
N ALA A 74 -13.53 0.95 -1.88
CA ALA A 74 -13.99 0.65 -3.24
C ALA A 74 -13.07 -0.35 -3.99
N LEU A 75 -11.80 -0.45 -3.59
CA LEU A 75 -10.83 -1.39 -4.14
C LEU A 75 -10.72 -2.70 -3.33
N ALA A 76 -11.67 -2.97 -2.43
CA ALA A 76 -11.65 -4.12 -1.51
C ALA A 76 -10.34 -4.24 -0.71
N GLY A 77 -9.69 -3.09 -0.46
CA GLY A 77 -8.47 -3.00 0.32
C GLY A 77 -8.74 -2.84 1.82
N ASN A 78 -7.65 -2.70 2.58
CA ASN A 78 -7.69 -2.51 4.03
C ASN A 78 -6.92 -1.24 4.44
N VAL A 79 -7.35 -0.63 5.54
CA VAL A 79 -6.73 0.54 6.15
C VAL A 79 -6.25 0.19 7.55
N GLN A 80 -4.99 0.44 7.85
CA GLN A 80 -4.38 0.15 9.14
C GLN A 80 -3.76 1.41 9.73
N LYS A 81 -4.09 1.74 10.98
CA LYS A 81 -3.36 2.75 11.75
C LYS A 81 -2.02 2.15 12.18
N VAL A 82 -0.93 2.81 11.81
CA VAL A 82 0.45 2.39 12.14
C VAL A 82 0.96 3.16 13.37
N ALA A 83 0.66 4.46 13.44
CA ALA A 83 0.98 5.31 14.58
C ALA A 83 -0.03 6.47 14.67
N ASN A 84 0.19 7.44 15.58
CA ASN A 84 -0.62 8.64 15.62
C ASN A 84 -0.46 9.44 14.32
N ASN A 85 -1.57 9.71 13.66
CA ASN A 85 -1.63 10.39 12.36
C ASN A 85 -0.82 9.71 11.23
N ILE A 86 -0.44 8.43 11.38
CA ILE A 86 0.22 7.64 10.34
C ILE A 86 -0.64 6.42 10.00
N PHE A 87 -0.96 6.28 8.71
CA PHE A 87 -1.90 5.28 8.22
C PHE A 87 -1.35 4.54 7.00
N LEU A 88 -1.61 3.24 6.93
CA LEU A 88 -1.32 2.37 5.81
C LEU A 88 -2.63 2.05 5.07
N PHE A 89 -2.63 2.26 3.76
CA PHE A 89 -3.68 1.87 2.83
C PHE A 89 -3.12 0.76 1.94
N ALA A 90 -3.72 -0.43 2.03
CA ALA A 90 -3.31 -1.59 1.27
C ALA A 90 -4.44 -2.03 0.32
N PRO A 91 -4.15 -2.31 -0.96
CA PRO A 91 -5.08 -2.98 -1.85
C PRO A 91 -5.27 -4.45 -1.45
N GLU A 92 -6.32 -5.11 -1.97
CA GLU A 92 -6.72 -6.49 -1.66
C GLU A 92 -5.56 -7.52 -1.66
N ASN A 93 -4.54 -7.32 -2.49
CA ASN A 93 -3.43 -8.25 -2.65
C ASN A 93 -2.34 -8.15 -1.57
N VAL A 94 -2.52 -7.34 -0.53
CA VAL A 94 -1.54 -7.14 0.54
C VAL A 94 -2.17 -7.42 1.89
N ASP A 95 -1.71 -8.48 2.53
CA ASP A 95 -2.11 -8.84 3.89
C ASP A 95 -1.31 -8.01 4.90
N ILE A 96 -1.98 -7.49 5.92
CA ILE A 96 -1.40 -6.64 6.96
C ILE A 96 -1.50 -7.37 8.29
N THR A 97 -0.37 -7.89 8.77
CA THR A 97 -0.26 -8.38 10.15
C THR A 97 0.18 -7.23 11.06
N ALA A 98 -0.77 -6.53 11.66
CA ALA A 98 -0.48 -5.55 12.69
C ALA A 98 -0.40 -6.24 14.07
N GLN A 99 0.79 -6.29 14.68
CA GLN A 99 0.93 -6.55 16.12
C GLN A 99 0.53 -5.28 16.89
N THR A 100 -0.73 -4.91 16.81
CA THR A 100 -1.25 -3.90 17.72
C THR A 100 -1.52 -4.61 19.04
N GLU A 101 -0.82 -4.21 20.10
CA GLU A 101 -1.17 -4.57 21.47
C GLU A 101 -2.65 -4.25 21.65
N GLN A 102 -3.47 -5.30 21.71
CA GLN A 102 -4.92 -5.20 21.82
C GLN A 102 -5.28 -4.52 23.14
N GLN A 103 -5.38 -3.19 23.14
CA GLN A 103 -6.31 -2.53 24.03
C GLN A 103 -7.71 -2.88 23.54
N LYS A 104 -8.26 -3.95 24.14
CA LYS A 104 -9.68 -4.27 24.12
C LYS A 104 -10.47 -3.02 24.54
N SER A 105 -11.07 -2.32 23.57
CA SER A 105 -12.28 -1.54 23.79
C SER A 105 -13.31 -2.04 22.79
N GLY A 106 -14.44 -2.53 23.32
CA GLY A 106 -15.42 -3.37 22.65
C GLY A 106 -16.11 -2.77 21.43
N GLY A 107 -16.94 -3.61 20.81
CA GLY A 107 -17.70 -3.28 19.61
C GLY A 107 -18.35 -1.91 19.69
N PHE A 108 -18.07 -1.08 18.70
CA PHE A 108 -18.84 0.13 18.40
C PHE A 108 -20.21 -0.30 17.84
N ASN A 109 -21.07 -0.80 18.71
CA ASN A 109 -22.48 -1.03 18.44
C ASN A 109 -23.26 0.24 18.83
N ASP A 110 -23.95 0.81 17.85
CA ASP A 110 -25.19 1.60 17.96
C ASP A 110 -25.25 2.74 19.00
N SER A 111 -24.62 3.90 18.73
CA SER A 111 -24.94 5.16 19.43
C SER A 111 -24.61 6.46 18.68
N ILE A 112 -24.21 6.42 17.39
CA ILE A 112 -24.13 7.65 16.61
C ILE A 112 -25.56 8.00 16.16
N LYS A 113 -26.27 8.77 17.00
CA LYS A 113 -27.49 9.47 16.61
C LYS A 113 -27.15 10.40 15.44
N ASN A 114 -27.46 9.96 14.22
CA ASN A 114 -27.55 10.81 13.04
C ASN A 114 -28.76 11.75 13.22
N PRO A 115 -28.58 13.08 13.25
CA PRO A 115 -29.68 14.04 13.39
C PRO A 115 -30.39 14.38 12.06
N TRP A 116 -30.05 13.67 10.98
CA TRP A 116 -30.56 13.90 9.63
C TRP A 116 -31.19 12.64 9.04
N ARG A 117 -31.93 11.90 9.86
CA ARG A 117 -32.75 10.78 9.43
C ARG A 117 -34.10 10.84 10.13
#